data_AF-A0A9D1RR48-F1
#
_entry.id   AF-A0A9D1RR48-F1
#
_cell.length_a   1.000
_cell.length_b   1.000
_cell.length_c   1.000
_cell.angle_alpha   90.00
_cell.angle_beta   90.00
_cell.angle_gamma   90.00
#
_symmetry.space_group_name_H-M   'P 1'
#
loop_
_entity.id
_entity.type
_entity.pdbx_description
1 polymer ?
#
loop_
_entity_poly.entity_id
_entity_poly.type
_entity_poly.pdbx_seq_one_letter_code
_entity_poly.pdbx_strand_id
1 'polypeptide(L)' 'MLNNSYDVTVVRDEGTWCAVVDGIDGAQVWDDDFEGLESGIRAKLEELRGATDPDLAWHVNSDGDGE' A
#
# COMPACT_ATOMS: atom_id res chain seq x y z
N MET A 1 -7.47 6.83 20.98
CA MET A 1 -7.00 7.33 19.68
C MET A 1 -7.27 6.19 18.71
N LEU A 2 -8.05 6.43 17.65
CA LEU A 2 -8.21 5.40 16.62
C LEU A 2 -6.83 5.22 15.99
N ASN A 3 -6.19 4.08 16.23
CA ASN A 3 -4.94 3.74 15.55
C ASN A 3 -5.30 3.57 14.07
N ASN A 4 -5.00 4.59 13.27
CA ASN A 4 -5.22 4.62 11.83
C ASN A 4 -3.99 4.01 11.12
N SER A 5 -3.44 2.93 11.69
CA SER A 5 -2.34 2.17 11.11
C SER A 5 -2.91 1.12 10.17
N TYR A 6 -2.34 1.03 8.98
CA TYR A 6 -2.73 0.11 7.93
C TYR A 6 -1.51 -0.64 7.43
N ASP A 7 -1.62 -1.95 7.35
CA ASP A 7 -0.61 -2.81 6.75
C ASP A 7 -0.73 -2.73 5.22
N VAL A 8 0.36 -2.38 4.55
CA VAL A 8 0.43 -2.25 3.10
C VAL A 8 1.41 -3.28 2.58
N THR A 9 0.91 -4.22 1.79
CA THR A 9 1.74 -5.20 1.11
C THR A 9 2.12 -4.66 -0.27
N VAL A 10 3.40 -4.66 -0.58
CA VAL A 10 3.91 -4.28 -1.89
C VAL A 10 4.47 -5.50 -2.59
N VAL A 11 4.00 -5.75 -3.80
CA VAL A 11 4.49 -6.81 -4.69
C VAL A 11 5.01 -6.19 -5.97
N ARG A 12 6.00 -6.83 -6.59
CA ARG A 12 6.49 -6.45 -7.91
C ARG A 12 5.97 -7.42 -8.95
N ASP A 13 5.32 -6.89 -9.98
CA ASP A 13 4.72 -7.67 -11.05
C ASP A 13 5.13 -7.09 -12.40
N GLU A 14 5.77 -7.91 -13.24
CA GLU A 14 6.25 -7.58 -14.60
C GLU A 14 7.04 -6.26 -14.75
N GLY A 15 7.64 -5.75 -13.67
CA GLY A 15 8.45 -4.53 -13.66
C GLY A 15 7.79 -3.33 -12.99
N THR A 16 6.49 -3.39 -12.71
CA THR A 16 5.72 -2.37 -11.99
C THR A 16 5.46 -2.84 -10.56
N TRP A 17 5.28 -1.90 -9.64
CA TRP A 17 4.97 -2.20 -8.24
C TRP A 17 3.45 -2.08 -8.01
N CYS A 18 2.92 -3.00 -7.21
CA CYS A 18 1.55 -2.95 -6.73
C CYS A 18 1.56 -2.87 -5.21
N ALA A 19 0.96 -1.83 -4.65
CA ALA A 19 0.69 -1.70 -3.22
C ALA A 19 -0.77 -2.05 -2.95
N VAL A 20 -1.02 -2.87 -1.93
CA VAL A 20 -2.36 -3.31 -1.52
C VAL A 20 -2.48 -3.16 0.00
N VAL A 21 -3.54 -2.52 0.47
CA VAL A 21 -3.80 -2.43 1.92
C VAL A 21 -4.50 -3.70 2.40
N ASP A 22 -3.91 -4.36 3.39
CA ASP A 22 -4.51 -5.55 3.99
C ASP A 22 -5.84 -5.22 4.67
N GLY A 23 -6.84 -6.06 4.44
CA GLY A 23 -8.17 -5.88 5.03
C GLY A 23 -9.03 -4.75 4.44
N ILE A 24 -8.60 -4.11 3.33
CA ILE A 24 -9.41 -3.11 2.61
C ILE A 24 -9.53 -3.47 1.13
N ASP A 25 -10.69 -4.03 0.79
CA ASP A 25 -11.08 -4.31 -0.59
C ASP A 25 -11.09 -3.01 -1.42
N GLY A 26 -10.42 -3.02 -2.57
CA GLY A 26 -10.30 -1.88 -3.47
C GLY A 26 -9.19 -0.86 -3.13
N ALA A 27 -8.49 -1.02 -2.00
CA ALA A 27 -7.34 -0.18 -1.66
C ALA A 27 -6.04 -0.74 -2.28
N GLN A 28 -5.99 -0.76 -3.61
CA GLN A 28 -4.81 -1.16 -4.37
C GLN A 28 -4.36 -0.06 -5.34
N VAL A 29 -3.06 0.10 -5.50
CA VAL A 29 -2.43 1.09 -6.38
C VAL A 29 -1.28 0.45 -7.12
N TRP A 30 -1.15 0.80 -8.38
CA TRP A 30 -0.08 0.37 -9.27
C TRP A 30 0.72 1.58 -9.68
N ASP A 31 2.03 1.53 -9.48
CA ASP A 31 2.93 2.61 -9.85
C ASP A 31 4.34 2.05 -10.11
N ASP A 32 5.12 2.75 -10.92
CA ASP A 32 6.49 2.36 -11.24
C ASP A 32 7.47 2.81 -10.14
N ASP A 33 7.05 3.78 -9.30
CA ASP A 33 7.85 4.36 -8.22
C ASP A 33 7.14 4.26 -6.85
N PHE A 34 7.93 4.08 -5.78
CA PHE A 34 7.40 3.93 -4.43
C PHE A 34 6.69 5.20 -3.91
N GLU A 35 7.14 6.39 -4.30
CA GLU A 35 6.48 7.66 -3.95
C GLU A 35 5.06 7.74 -4.55
N GLY A 36 4.87 7.22 -5.76
CA GLY A 36 3.56 7.14 -6.41
C GLY A 36 2.62 6.18 -5.68
N LEU A 37 3.13 5.01 -5.26
CA LEU A 37 2.38 4.06 -4.43
C LEU A 37 1.92 4.69 -3.11
N GLU A 38 2.80 5.38 -2.39
CA GLU A 38 2.45 6.01 -1.11
C GLU A 38 1.34 7.05 -1.28
N SER A 39 1.51 7.96 -2.25
CA SER A 39 0.52 8.99 -2.54
C SER A 39 -0.83 8.38 -2.93
N GLY A 40 -0.81 7.36 -3.79
CA GLY A 40 -2.03 6.67 -4.22
C GLY A 40 -2.72 5.91 -3.09
N ILE A 41 -1.98 5.17 -2.25
CA ILE A 41 -2.56 4.45 -1.12
C ILE A 41 -3.19 5.41 -0.12
N ARG A 42 -2.53 6.54 0.18
CA ARG A 42 -3.13 7.58 1.03
C ARG A 42 -4.42 8.13 0.44
N ALA A 43 -4.44 8.42 -0.87
CA ALA A 43 -5.63 8.88 -1.55
C ALA A 43 -6.77 7.83 -1.51
N LYS A 44 -6.46 6.54 -1.67
CA LYS A 44 -7.45 5.47 -1.56
C LYS A 44 -7.96 5.24 -0.15
N LEU A 45 -7.11 5.36 0.85
CA LEU A 45 -7.53 5.30 2.26
C LEU A 45 -8.41 6.50 2.63
N GLU A 46 -8.10 7.69 2.13
CA GLU A 46 -8.97 8.86 2.29
C GLU A 46 -10.33 8.65 1.62
N GLU A 47 -10.36 8.16 0.37
CA GLU A 47 -11.59 7.90 -0.37
C GLU A 47 -12.46 6.81 0.28
N LEU A 48 -11.86 5.70 0.71
CA LEU A 48 -12.59 4.52 1.18
C LEU A 48 -12.91 4.56 2.68
N ARG A 49 -12.02 5.15 3.49
CA ARG A 49 -12.13 5.16 4.96
C ARG A 49 -12.27 6.56 5.55
N GLY A 50 -12.10 7.62 4.77
CA GLY A 50 -11.95 8.97 5.31
C GLY A 50 -10.68 9.11 6.16
N ALA A 51 -9.67 8.29 5.89
CA ALA A 51 -8.42 8.25 6.64
C ALA A 51 -7.48 9.36 6.15
N THR A 52 -7.52 10.50 6.83
CA THR A 52 -6.57 11.60 6.61
C THR A 52 -5.31 11.33 7.43
N ASP A 53 -4.15 11.28 6.77
CA ASP A 53 -2.84 10.95 7.37
C ASP A 53 -2.80 9.53 8.02
N PRO A 54 -3.05 8.46 7.24
CA PRO A 54 -2.92 7.10 7.74
C PRO A 54 -1.46 6.76 8.00
N ASP A 55 -1.22 6.02 9.08
CA ASP A 55 0.08 5.41 9.36
C ASP A 55 0.19 4.14 8.51
N LEU A 56 1.23 4.04 7.69
CA LEU A 56 1.38 2.95 6.71
C LEU A 56 2.53 2.05 7.12
N ALA A 57 2.22 0.81 7.48
CA ALA A 57 3.20 -0.23 7.73
C ALA A 57 3.50 -0.97 6.42
N TRP A 58 4.61 -0.64 5.78
CA TRP A 58 4.99 -1.17 4.48
C TRP A 58 5.70 -2.52 4.59
N HIS A 59 5.15 -3.53 3.93
CA HIS A 59 5.72 -4.88 3.79
C HIS A 59 6.02 -5.15 2.33
N VAL A 60 7.29 -5.08 1.95
CA VAL A 60 7.72 -5.31 0.57
C VAL A 60 8.02 -6.79 0.39
N ASN A 61 7.12 -7.52 -0.28
CA ASN A 61 7.36 -8.88 -0.71
C ASN A 61 8.25 -8.83 -1.97
N SER A 62 9.54 -8.76 -1.72
CA SER A 62 10.54 -9.05 -2.75
C SER A 62 10.59 -10.56 -2.87
N ASP A 63 10.05 -11.13 -3.94
CA ASP A 63 10.32 -12.52 -4.33
C ASP A 63 11.85 -12.64 -4.53
N GLY A 64 12.58 -13.00 -3.47
CA GLY A 64 14.03 -12.86 -3.46
C GLY A 64 14.79 -13.20 -2.18
N ASP A 65 14.16 -13.78 -1.15
CA ASP A 65 14.87 -14.41 -0.03
C ASP A 65 14.27 -15.80 0.24
N GLY A 66 14.52 -16.70 -0.70
CA GLY A 66 14.30 -18.12 -0.60
C GLY A 66 15.36 -18.85 -1.41
N GLU A 67 16.51 -19.08 -0.74
CA GLU A 67 17.70 -19.88 -1.13
C GLU A 67 18.92 -19.14 -1.72
#